data_AF-A0A429ZKA1-F1
#
_entry.id   AF-A0A429ZKA1-F1
#
_cell.length_a   1.000
_cell.length_b   1.000
_cell.length_c   1.000
_cell.angle_alpha   90.00
_cell.angle_beta   90.00
_cell.angle_gamma   90.00
#
_symmetry.space_group_name_H-M   'P 1'
#
loop_
_entity.id
_entity.type
_entity.pdbx_description
1 polymer ?
#
loop_
_entity_poly.entity_id
_entity_poly.type
_entity_poly.pdbx_seq_one_letter_code
_entity_poly.pdbx_strand_id
1 'polypeptide(L)' 'MTLYQQYLKTKSCNDDFLKWLLIKRLNLKQQLLIIFILWMMWIGFAPYLNFWLSFFKGAVLISIFSAIISFITKRLNN' A
#
# COMPACT_ATOMS: atom_id res chain seq x y z
N MET A 1 -11.04 -18.18 -13.56
CA MET A 1 -11.18 -17.95 -12.10
C MET A 1 -10.50 -16.62 -11.77
N THR A 2 -11.19 -15.70 -11.09
CA THR A 2 -10.66 -14.34 -10.89
C THR A 2 -9.54 -14.31 -9.84
N LEU A 3 -8.67 -13.31 -9.93
CA LEU A 3 -7.53 -13.07 -9.03
C LEU A 3 -7.96 -13.06 -7.55
N TYR A 4 -9.11 -12.45 -7.29
CA TYR A 4 -9.75 -12.37 -5.97
C TYR A 4 -10.23 -13.74 -5.45
N GLN A 5 -10.81 -14.58 -6.31
CA GLN A 5 -11.25 -15.93 -5.91
C GLN A 5 -10.06 -16.84 -5.58
N GLN A 6 -8.95 -16.70 -6.30
CA GLN A 6 -7.72 -17.43 -5.98
C GLN A 6 -7.09 -16.96 -4.67
N TYR A 7 -7.10 -15.65 -4.42
CA TYR A 7 -6.71 -15.08 -3.14
C TYR A 7 -7.53 -15.67 -2.00
N LEU A 8 -8.86 -15.63 -2.06
CA LEU A 8 -9.72 -16.17 -1.00
C LEU A 8 -9.49 -17.67 -0.74
N LYS A 9 -9.15 -18.46 -1.78
CA LYS A 9 -8.87 -19.89 -1.64
C LYS A 9 -7.50 -20.23 -1.03
N THR A 10 -6.50 -19.35 -1.17
CA THR A 10 -5.10 -19.66 -0.81
C THR A 10 -4.48 -18.67 0.19
N LYS A 11 -5.28 -17.70 0.63
CA LYS A 11 -5.00 -16.77 1.72
C LYS A 11 -4.89 -17.56 3.03
N SER A 12 -3.82 -17.31 3.78
CA SER A 12 -3.72 -17.69 5.20
C SER A 12 -4.44 -16.64 6.06
N CYS A 13 -4.96 -17.01 7.24
CA CYS A 13 -5.73 -16.10 8.12
C CYS A 13 -5.07 -14.73 8.36
N ASN A 14 -3.73 -14.66 8.30
CA ASN A 14 -2.93 -13.45 8.54
C ASN A 14 -2.25 -12.86 7.30
N ASP A 15 -2.56 -13.35 6.09
CA ASP A 15 -1.94 -12.84 4.86
C ASP A 15 -2.78 -11.69 4.27
N ASP A 16 -2.19 -10.50 4.18
CA ASP A 16 -2.73 -9.40 3.38
C ASP A 16 -2.69 -9.72 1.88
N PHE A 17 -3.58 -9.11 1.10
CA PHE A 17 -3.68 -9.33 -0.35
C PHE A 17 -2.36 -9.07 -1.07
N LEU A 18 -1.69 -7.97 -0.73
CA LEU A 18 -0.38 -7.61 -1.28
C LEU A 18 0.69 -8.64 -0.93
N LYS A 19 0.71 -9.10 0.33
CA LYS A 19 1.66 -10.11 0.80
C LYS A 19 1.44 -11.45 0.10
N TRP A 20 0.19 -11.89 -0.01
CA TRP A 20 -0.17 -13.09 -0.76
C TRP A 20 0.22 -12.97 -2.24
N LEU A 21 -0.07 -11.84 -2.86
CA LEU A 21 0.22 -11.60 -4.27
C LEU A 21 1.73 -11.64 -4.53
N LEU A 22 2.49 -10.89 -3.73
CA LEU A 22 3.95 -10.81 -3.85
C LEU A 22 4.60 -12.14 -3.51
N ILE A 23 4.29 -12.76 -2.39
CA ILE A 23 5.04 -13.93 -1.88
C ILE A 23 4.59 -15.24 -2.50
N LYS A 24 3.28 -15.50 -2.62
CA LYS A 24 2.76 -16.81 -3.01
C LYS A 24 2.50 -16.95 -4.50
N ARG A 25 2.29 -15.84 -5.21
CA ARG A 25 1.86 -15.87 -6.62
C ARG A 25 2.91 -15.36 -7.59
N LEU A 26 3.64 -14.32 -7.23
CA LEU A 26 4.67 -13.73 -8.11
C LEU A 26 5.97 -14.53 -8.00
N ASN A 27 6.51 -14.93 -9.14
CA ASN A 27 7.83 -15.55 -9.21
C ASN A 27 8.92 -14.52 -8.85
N LEU A 28 10.08 -14.98 -8.35
CA LEU A 28 11.23 -14.13 -7.98
C LEU A 28 11.62 -13.12 -9.07
N LYS A 29 11.57 -13.51 -10.35
CA LYS A 29 11.84 -12.61 -11.49
C LYS A 29 10.82 -11.46 -11.57
N GLN A 30 9.55 -11.74 -11.33
CA GLN A 30 8.49 -10.73 -11.36
C GLN A 30 8.55 -9.82 -10.13
N GLN A 31 8.88 -10.36 -8.95
CA GLN A 31 9.16 -9.56 -7.76
C GLN A 31 10.31 -8.58 -7.99
N LEU A 32 11.44 -9.07 -8.55
CA LEU A 32 12.59 -8.23 -8.90
C LEU A 32 12.23 -7.14 -9.92
N LEU A 33 11.40 -7.48 -10.91
CA LEU A 33 10.92 -6.52 -11.90
C LEU A 33 10.06 -5.43 -11.25
N ILE A 34 9.16 -5.79 -10.32
CA ILE A 34 8.37 -4.82 -9.54
C ILE A 34 9.30 -3.92 -8.73
N ILE A 35 10.28 -4.49 -8.01
CA ILE A 35 11.26 -3.73 -7.23
C ILE A 35 12.01 -2.76 -8.15
N PHE A 36 12.47 -3.22 -9.31
CA PHE A 36 13.19 -2.39 -10.28
C PHE A 36 12.34 -1.24 -10.82
N ILE A 37 11.06 -1.47 -11.14
CA ILE A 37 10.13 -0.41 -11.56
C ILE A 37 9.93 0.61 -10.44
N LEU A 38 9.68 0.16 -9.20
CA LEU A 38 9.56 1.07 -8.06
C LEU A 38 10.84 1.89 -7.86
N TRP A 39 12.01 1.28 -8.06
CA TRP A 39 13.31 1.95 -7.96
C TRP A 39 13.49 3.02 -9.05
N MET A 40 13.14 2.70 -10.30
CA MET A 40 13.23 3.65 -11.42
C MET A 40 12.24 4.81 -11.25
N MET A 41 11.02 4.52 -10.78
CA MET A 41 10.07 5.58 -10.40
C MET A 41 10.66 6.43 -9.28
N TRP A 42 11.25 5.82 -8.26
CA TRP A 42 11.88 6.57 -7.16
C TRP A 42 12.98 7.50 -7.67
N ILE A 43 13.92 7.02 -8.50
CA ILE A 43 14.97 7.88 -9.07
C ILE A 43 14.38 9.01 -9.90
N GLY A 44 13.34 8.72 -10.70
CA GLY A 44 12.66 9.71 -11.51
C GLY A 44 11.98 10.78 -10.68
N PHE A 45 11.27 10.41 -9.61
CA PHE A 45 10.45 11.33 -8.82
C PHE A 45 11.21 11.99 -7.65
N ALA A 46 12.26 11.35 -7.12
CA ALA A 46 13.05 11.85 -5.99
C ALA A 46 13.63 13.26 -6.16
N PRO A 47 14.16 13.68 -7.33
CA PRO A 47 14.70 15.03 -7.50
C PRO A 47 13.62 16.11 -7.63
N TYR A 48 12.34 15.75 -7.86
CA TYR A 48 11.28 16.72 -8.00
C TYR A 48 10.72 17.14 -6.63
N LEU A 49 11.12 18.32 -6.15
CA LEU A 49 10.65 18.90 -4.89
C LEU A 49 9.11 18.99 -4.82
N ASN A 50 8.45 19.26 -5.95
CA ASN A 50 6.99 19.32 -6.05
C ASN A 50 6.31 17.98 -5.75
N PHE A 51 6.96 16.85 -6.07
CA PHE A 51 6.44 15.53 -5.75
C PHE A 51 6.45 15.32 -4.24
N TRP A 52 7.56 15.64 -3.56
CA TRP A 52 7.66 15.55 -2.11
C TRP A 52 6.66 16.45 -1.39
N LEU A 53 6.53 17.72 -1.80
CA LEU A 53 5.55 18.64 -1.21
C LEU A 53 4.11 18.13 -1.36
N SER A 54 3.76 17.61 -2.55
CA SER A 54 2.42 17.04 -2.79
C SER A 54 2.19 15.75 -2.00
N PHE A 55 3.20 14.87 -1.93
CA PHE A 55 3.15 13.63 -1.17
C PHE A 55 2.97 13.90 0.32
N PHE A 56 3.78 14.80 0.90
CA PHE A 56 3.66 15.19 2.31
C PHE A 56 2.33 15.88 2.60
N LYS A 57 1.86 16.76 1.71
CA LYS A 57 0.53 17.39 1.87
C LYS A 57 -0.59 16.35 1.89
N GLY A 58 -0.52 15.34 1.02
CA GLY A 58 -1.45 14.22 1.02
C GLY A 58 -1.35 13.38 2.30
N ALA A 59 -0.14 13.05 2.75
CA ALA A 59 0.08 12.28 3.98
C ALA A 59 -0.46 13.01 5.23
N VAL A 60 -0.26 14.33 5.32
CA VAL A 60 -0.81 15.16 6.39
C VAL A 60 -2.33 15.15 6.37
N LEU A 61 -2.96 15.31 5.20
CA LEU A 61 -4.42 15.21 5.08
C LEU A 61 -4.95 13.86 5.56
N ILE A 62 -4.33 12.75 5.12
CA ILE A 62 -4.71 11.40 5.53
C ILE A 62 -4.57 11.23 7.05
N SER A 63 -3.49 11.73 7.65
CA SER A 63 -3.27 11.70 9.09
C SER A 63 -4.34 12.49 9.87
N ILE A 64 -4.72 13.67 9.37
CA ILE A 64 -5.80 14.47 9.96
C ILE A 64 -7.12 13.70 9.88
N PHE A 65 -7.46 13.12 8.72
CA PHE A 65 -8.68 12.33 8.58
C PHE A 65 -8.67 11.10 9.51
N SER A 66 -7.56 10.38 9.61
CA SER A 66 -7.47 9.22 10.51
C SER A 66 -7.61 9.64 11.98
N ALA A 67 -7.04 10.77 12.36
CA ALA A 67 -7.17 11.32 13.72
C ALA A 67 -8.62 11.72 14.03
N ILE A 68 -9.31 12.37 13.09
CA ILE A 68 -10.73 12.72 13.23
C ILE A 68 -11.59 11.47 13.36
N ILE A 69 -11.40 10.47 12.50
CA ILE A 69 -12.12 9.20 12.57
C ILE A 69 -11.88 8.53 13.91
N SER A 70 -10.61 8.41 14.34
CA SER A 70 -10.26 7.82 15.63
C SER A 70 -10.89 8.57 16.81
N PHE A 71 -10.96 9.90 16.75
CA PHE A 71 -11.60 10.71 17.78
C PHE A 71 -13.12 10.47 17.83
N ILE A 72 -13.78 10.42 16.68
CA ILE A 72 -15.22 10.11 16.57
C ILE A 72 -15.50 8.69 17.10
N THR A 73 -14.73 7.69 16.68
CA THR A 73 -14.88 6.31 17.16
C THR A 73 -14.68 6.22 18.68
N LYS A 74 -13.69 6.91 19.23
CA LYS A 74 -13.46 6.94 20.68
C LYS A 74 -14.63 7.60 21.44
N ARG A 75 -15.25 8.63 20.87
CA ARG A 75 -16.41 9.32 21.46
C ARG A 75 -17.71 8.51 21.36
N LEU A 76 -17.87 7.69 20.32
CA LEU A 76 -19.04 6.81 20.14
C LEU A 76 -18.99 5.57 21.05
N ASN A 77 -17.79 5.15 21.45
CA ASN A 77 -17.57 3.95 22.25
C ASN A 77 -17.46 4.23 23.77
N ASN A 78 -17.74 5.47 24.19
CA ASN A 78 -17.62 5.97 25.56
C ASN A 78 -18.88 6.75 25.94
#